data_AF-A0A165PR91-F1
#
_entry.id   AF-A0A165PR91-F1
#
_cell.length_a   1.000
_cell.length_b   1.000
_cell.length_c   1.000
_cell.angle_alpha   90.00
_cell.angle_beta   90.00
_cell.angle_gamma   90.00
#
_symmetry.space_group_name_H-M   'P 1'
#
loop_
_entity.id
_entity.type
_entity.pdbx_description
1 polymer ?
#
loop_
_entity_poly.entity_id
_entity_poly.type
_entity_poly.pdbx_seq_one_letter_code
_entity_poly.pdbx_strand_id
1 'polypeptide(L)'
;MSSGVKFRGVLVHVLSNGGALQLISVRDALARSDLRARDNSRQGPPTALVLDSSPAQHELSSAIESWAPSHPILHYLAIPPIATVYAGFYIVNSLAGHPPIFKALRDFLNSPNLLPSITDPHDAKATPRVYLYSDGDFVTTSNDVETHYASAVSKGFDATLERFVGSQHVTHMRADPERYWRAVTSVWTKALQRSGSRPVLSSL
;
A
#
# COMPACT_ATOMS: atom_id res chain seq x y z
N MET A 1 35.78 -15.89 7.37
CA MET A 1 34.43 -16.08 7.95
C MET A 1 33.48 -15.12 7.24
N SER A 2 32.60 -15.63 6.38
CA SER A 2 31.66 -14.81 5.62
C SER A 2 30.71 -14.10 6.60
N SER A 3 30.85 -12.78 6.72
CA SER A 3 29.84 -11.92 7.32
C SER A 3 28.64 -11.86 6.37
N GLY A 4 27.91 -12.97 6.28
CA GLY A 4 26.68 -13.04 5.50
C GLY A 4 25.75 -11.94 5.96
N VAL A 5 25.23 -11.17 5.01
CA VAL A 5 24.27 -10.09 5.27
C VAL A 5 23.12 -10.67 6.09
N LYS A 6 23.06 -10.34 7.39
CA LYS A 6 21.93 -10.73 8.24
C LYS A 6 20.69 -10.08 7.65
N PHE A 7 19.72 -10.87 7.22
CA PHE A 7 18.41 -10.38 6.82
C PHE A 7 17.80 -9.54 7.96
N ARG A 8 17.48 -8.28 7.66
CA ARG A 8 17.08 -7.27 8.67
C ARG A 8 15.59 -6.95 8.67
N GLY A 9 14.78 -7.71 7.93
CA GLY A 9 13.34 -7.48 7.79
C GLY A 9 12.94 -6.94 6.42
N VAL A 10 11.67 -6.57 6.29
CA VAL A 10 11.05 -6.15 5.03
C VAL A 10 10.30 -4.83 5.23
N LEU A 11 10.70 -3.79 4.51
CA LEU A 11 9.93 -2.55 4.40
C LEU A 11 9.27 -2.55 3.03
N VAL A 12 7.95 -2.72 2.99
CA VAL A 12 7.18 -2.67 1.74
C VAL A 12 6.75 -1.23 1.51
N HIS A 13 7.20 -0.65 0.41
CA HIS A 13 6.79 0.68 -0.01
C HIS A 13 5.88 0.58 -1.23
N VAL A 14 4.60 0.86 -1.02
CA VAL A 14 3.58 0.86 -2.07
C VAL A 14 3.35 2.29 -2.51
N LEU A 15 3.59 2.55 -3.80
CA LEU A 15 3.29 3.82 -4.45
C LEU A 15 2.08 3.63 -5.36
N SER A 16 1.00 4.37 -5.12
CA SER A 16 -0.28 4.30 -5.85
C SER A 16 -1.01 2.95 -5.75
N ASN A 17 -2.22 2.88 -6.33
CA ASN A 17 -2.93 1.62 -6.54
C ASN A 17 -2.15 0.65 -7.44
N GLY A 18 -1.33 1.14 -8.38
CA GLY A 18 -0.51 0.30 -9.24
C GLY A 18 0.51 -0.53 -8.46
N GLY A 19 1.22 0.09 -7.51
CA GLY A 19 2.14 -0.62 -6.62
C GLY A 19 1.40 -1.58 -5.68
N ALA A 20 0.18 -1.24 -5.29
CA ALA A 20 -0.64 -2.07 -4.42
C ALA A 20 -1.12 -3.34 -5.15
N LEU A 21 -1.44 -3.25 -6.44
CA LEU A 21 -1.73 -4.40 -7.30
C LEU A 21 -0.49 -5.28 -7.52
N GLN A 22 0.69 -4.68 -7.70
CA GLN A 22 1.93 -5.44 -7.77
C GLN A 22 2.21 -6.21 -6.47
N LEU A 23 1.88 -5.62 -5.30
CA LEU A 23 2.00 -6.30 -4.02
C LEU A 23 1.11 -7.56 -3.92
N ILE A 24 -0.07 -7.57 -4.58
CA ILE A 24 -0.89 -8.79 -4.70
C ILE A 24 -0.11 -9.87 -5.46
N SER A 25 0.49 -9.53 -6.59
CA SER A 25 1.29 -10.48 -7.37
C SER A 25 2.48 -11.03 -6.58
N VAL A 26 3.14 -10.18 -5.78
CA VAL A 26 4.21 -10.59 -4.86
C VAL A 26 3.69 -11.56 -3.81
N ARG A 27 2.54 -11.27 -3.19
CA ARG A 27 1.88 -12.19 -2.25
C ARG A 27 1.61 -13.55 -2.89
N ASP A 28 1.07 -13.58 -4.09
CA ASP A 28 0.72 -14.83 -4.78
C ASP A 28 1.97 -15.63 -5.15
N ALA A 29 3.08 -14.95 -5.46
CA ALA A 29 4.37 -15.60 -5.66
C ALA A 29 4.92 -16.17 -4.34
N LEU A 30 4.84 -15.42 -3.23
CA LEU A 30 5.27 -15.88 -1.90
C LEU A 30 4.43 -17.06 -1.42
N ALA A 31 3.11 -17.04 -1.61
CA ALA A 31 2.22 -18.14 -1.25
C ALA A 31 2.52 -19.44 -2.01
N ARG A 32 3.06 -19.34 -3.23
CA ARG A 32 3.48 -20.48 -4.05
C ARG A 32 4.91 -20.92 -3.79
N SER A 33 5.72 -20.09 -3.12
CA SER A 33 7.08 -20.45 -2.79
C SER A 33 7.11 -21.41 -1.60
N ASP A 34 7.90 -22.49 -1.69
CA ASP A 34 8.16 -23.46 -0.61
C ASP A 34 8.96 -22.86 0.57
N LEU A 35 8.87 -21.55 0.79
CA LEU A 35 9.36 -20.90 2.00
C LEU A 35 8.55 -21.45 3.17
N ARG A 36 9.10 -22.50 3.80
CA ARG A 36 8.52 -23.20 4.94
C ARG A 36 7.93 -22.17 5.89
N ALA A 37 6.62 -22.25 6.11
CA ALA A 37 5.93 -21.52 7.15
C ALA A 37 6.80 -21.61 8.41
N ARG A 38 7.28 -20.46 8.88
CA ARG A 38 8.14 -20.44 10.07
C ARG A 38 7.41 -21.15 11.19
N ASP A 39 8.13 -21.96 11.92
CA ASP A 39 7.68 -22.48 13.20
C ASP A 39 7.15 -21.31 14.03
N ASN A 40 5.89 -21.41 14.48
CA ASN A 40 5.10 -20.36 15.14
C ASN A 40 5.72 -19.85 16.47
N SER A 41 6.90 -20.34 16.82
CA SER A 41 7.62 -20.12 18.07
C SER A 41 8.57 -18.91 18.04
N ARG A 42 8.84 -18.27 16.89
CA ARG A 42 9.72 -17.11 16.77
C ARG A 42 9.01 -15.89 16.19
N GLN A 43 9.17 -14.74 16.86
CA GLN A 43 8.80 -13.43 16.31
C GLN A 43 9.33 -13.30 14.88
N GLY A 44 8.43 -12.97 13.95
CA GLY A 44 8.76 -12.78 12.55
C GLY A 44 9.83 -11.71 12.35
N PRO A 45 10.49 -11.68 11.18
CA PRO A 45 11.39 -10.58 10.86
C PRO A 45 10.59 -9.25 10.88
N PRO A 46 11.21 -8.13 11.31
CA PRO A 46 10.52 -6.86 11.35
C PRO A 46 9.96 -6.52 9.97
N THR A 47 8.66 -6.24 9.91
CA THR A 47 7.95 -5.97 8.66
C THR A 47 7.11 -4.71 8.82
N ALA A 48 7.18 -3.79 7.86
CA ALA A 48 6.35 -2.58 7.84
C ALA A 48 5.81 -2.30 6.44
N LEU A 49 4.69 -1.60 6.38
CA LEU A 49 4.04 -1.19 5.14
C LEU A 49 3.92 0.34 5.07
N VAL A 50 4.39 0.92 3.97
CA VAL A 50 4.16 2.32 3.62
C VAL A 50 3.20 2.35 2.44
N LEU A 51 2.09 3.06 2.59
CA LEU A 51 1.09 3.30 1.55
C LEU A 51 1.15 4.77 1.17
N ASP A 52 1.80 5.08 0.06
CA ASP A 52 1.87 6.43 -0.50
C ASP A 52 0.83 6.56 -1.61
N SER A 53 -0.11 7.50 -1.41
CA SER A 53 -1.18 7.77 -2.37
C SER A 53 -2.01 6.51 -2.69
N SER A 54 -2.35 5.73 -1.66
CA SER A 54 -3.06 4.45 -1.78
C SER A 54 -3.79 4.09 -0.48
N PRO A 55 -4.93 3.40 -0.52
CA PRO A 55 -5.67 2.95 -1.71
C PRO A 55 -6.81 3.90 -2.12
N ALA A 56 -6.96 4.15 -3.42
CA ALA A 56 -8.15 4.81 -3.97
C ALA A 56 -9.34 3.85 -4.06
N GLN A 57 -10.56 4.38 -4.05
CA GLN A 57 -11.79 3.60 -4.18
C GLN A 57 -12.44 3.74 -5.56
N HIS A 58 -12.26 4.88 -6.21
CA HIS A 58 -12.99 5.20 -7.43
C HIS A 58 -12.21 4.82 -8.69
N GLU A 59 -12.65 3.74 -9.34
CA GLU A 59 -11.98 3.11 -10.47
C GLU A 59 -11.94 3.99 -11.73
N LEU A 60 -13.06 4.63 -12.06
CA LEU A 60 -13.19 5.47 -13.25
C LEU A 60 -12.55 6.86 -13.09
N SER A 61 -12.70 7.52 -11.93
CA SER A 61 -12.07 8.82 -11.71
C SER A 61 -10.56 8.69 -11.64
N SER A 62 -10.03 7.65 -10.97
CA SER A 62 -8.60 7.35 -10.97
C SER A 62 -8.07 7.11 -12.39
N ALA A 63 -8.83 6.39 -13.24
CA ALA A 63 -8.44 6.14 -14.63
C ALA A 63 -8.48 7.41 -15.48
N ILE A 64 -9.52 8.25 -15.33
CA ILE A 64 -9.64 9.53 -16.03
C ILE A 64 -8.49 10.45 -15.61
N GLU A 65 -8.23 10.61 -14.31
CA GLU A 65 -7.18 11.51 -13.85
C GLU A 65 -5.76 11.01 -14.21
N SER A 66 -5.58 9.69 -14.29
CA SER A 66 -4.29 9.11 -14.68
C SER A 66 -4.04 9.15 -16.19
N TRP A 67 -5.07 9.00 -17.04
CA TRP A 67 -4.89 8.79 -18.49
C TRP A 67 -5.37 9.97 -19.34
N ALA A 68 -6.25 10.82 -18.83
CA ALA A 68 -6.74 11.96 -19.58
C ALA A 68 -5.68 13.09 -19.62
N PRO A 69 -5.48 13.75 -20.77
CA PRO A 69 -4.55 14.88 -20.87
C PRO A 69 -4.95 16.04 -19.95
N SER A 70 -3.98 16.84 -19.49
CA SER A 70 -4.25 18.02 -18.66
C SER A 70 -4.92 19.17 -19.41
N HIS A 71 -4.92 19.17 -20.75
CA HIS A 71 -5.57 20.20 -21.55
C HIS A 71 -7.09 20.03 -21.50
N PRO A 72 -7.88 21.05 -21.13
CA PRO A 72 -9.29 20.90 -20.72
C PRO A 72 -10.17 20.27 -21.82
N ILE A 73 -10.01 20.70 -23.08
CA ILE A 73 -10.81 20.17 -24.19
C ILE A 73 -10.44 18.70 -24.47
N LEU A 74 -9.16 18.35 -24.44
CA LEU A 74 -8.70 16.98 -24.69
C LEU A 74 -9.06 16.06 -23.52
N HIS A 75 -9.09 16.59 -22.30
CA HIS A 75 -9.55 15.88 -21.11
C HIS A 75 -10.98 15.38 -21.29
N TYR A 76 -11.92 16.29 -21.63
CA TYR A 76 -13.32 15.92 -21.85
C TYR A 76 -13.50 14.94 -23.02
N LEU A 77 -12.72 15.08 -24.10
CA LEU A 77 -12.76 14.15 -25.23
C LEU A 77 -12.19 12.76 -24.89
N ALA A 78 -11.27 12.66 -23.93
CA ALA A 78 -10.69 11.40 -23.48
C ALA A 78 -11.62 10.61 -22.52
N ILE A 79 -12.58 11.27 -21.86
CA ILE A 79 -13.49 10.62 -20.90
C ILE A 79 -14.33 9.50 -21.55
N PRO A 80 -15.07 9.70 -22.66
CA PRO A 80 -15.89 8.65 -23.26
C PRO A 80 -15.13 7.36 -23.64
N PRO A 81 -13.96 7.42 -24.32
CA PRO A 81 -13.22 6.19 -24.63
C PRO A 81 -12.64 5.52 -23.38
N ILE A 82 -12.12 6.27 -22.40
CA ILE A 82 -11.62 5.71 -21.12
C ILE A 82 -12.77 5.01 -20.39
N ALA A 83 -13.93 5.66 -20.28
CA ALA A 83 -15.12 5.10 -19.63
C ALA A 83 -15.63 3.84 -20.37
N THR A 84 -15.57 3.80 -21.70
CA THR A 84 -15.99 2.64 -22.49
C THR A 84 -15.07 1.44 -22.27
N VAL A 85 -13.75 1.65 -22.30
CA VAL A 85 -12.76 0.61 -22.00
C VAL A 85 -12.93 0.12 -20.56
N TYR A 86 -13.12 1.04 -19.62
CA TYR A 86 -13.36 0.72 -18.22
C TYR A 86 -14.64 -0.11 -18.02
N ALA A 87 -15.75 0.30 -18.63
CA ALA A 87 -17.02 -0.43 -18.58
C ALA A 87 -16.89 -1.84 -19.20
N GLY A 88 -16.19 -1.96 -20.33
CA GLY A 88 -15.91 -3.25 -20.95
C GLY A 88 -15.12 -4.18 -20.03
N PHE A 89 -14.04 -3.67 -19.41
CA PHE A 89 -13.27 -4.42 -18.43
C PHE A 89 -14.12 -4.84 -17.22
N TYR A 90 -14.90 -3.91 -16.67
CA TYR A 90 -15.79 -4.18 -15.54
C TYR A 90 -16.83 -5.27 -15.85
N ILE A 91 -17.47 -5.19 -17.01
CA ILE A 91 -18.47 -6.18 -17.45
C ILE A 91 -17.82 -7.55 -17.61
N VAL A 92 -16.69 -7.64 -18.32
CA VAL A 92 -15.98 -8.92 -18.53
C VAL A 92 -15.54 -9.52 -17.20
N ASN A 93 -14.95 -8.72 -16.31
CA ASN A 93 -14.51 -9.15 -14.98
C ASN A 93 -15.69 -9.60 -14.11
N SER A 94 -16.82 -8.88 -14.16
CA SER A 94 -18.04 -9.24 -13.44
C SER A 94 -18.69 -10.52 -13.98
N LEU A 95 -18.71 -10.73 -15.30
CA LEU A 95 -19.22 -11.95 -15.93
C LEU A 95 -18.37 -13.17 -15.59
N ALA A 96 -17.06 -12.98 -15.40
CA ALA A 96 -16.18 -14.02 -14.89
C ALA A 96 -16.38 -14.31 -13.39
N GLY A 97 -17.19 -13.52 -12.67
CA GLY A 97 -17.46 -13.67 -11.23
C GLY A 97 -16.38 -13.08 -10.33
N HIS A 98 -15.47 -12.25 -10.88
CA HIS A 98 -14.40 -11.63 -10.11
C HIS A 98 -14.92 -10.37 -9.40
N PRO A 99 -14.51 -10.12 -8.13
CA PRO A 99 -14.86 -8.87 -7.46
C PRO A 99 -14.27 -7.66 -8.18
N PRO A 100 -14.84 -6.44 -8.00
CA PRO A 100 -14.26 -5.20 -8.51
C PRO A 100 -12.80 -5.06 -8.03
N ILE A 101 -11.90 -4.66 -8.94
CA ILE A 101 -10.46 -4.73 -8.72
C ILE A 101 -10.01 -3.87 -7.53
N PHE A 102 -10.58 -2.67 -7.36
CA PHE A 102 -10.21 -1.80 -6.24
C PHE A 102 -10.86 -2.22 -4.93
N LYS A 103 -12.05 -2.85 -4.98
CA LYS A 103 -12.60 -3.50 -3.79
C LYS A 103 -11.70 -4.64 -3.32
N ALA A 104 -11.30 -5.53 -4.24
CA ALA A 104 -10.40 -6.64 -3.95
C ALA A 104 -9.04 -6.14 -3.41
N LEU A 105 -8.52 -5.05 -3.99
CA LEU A 105 -7.29 -4.40 -3.53
C LEU A 105 -7.41 -3.86 -2.09
N ARG A 106 -8.51 -3.14 -1.79
CA ARG A 106 -8.76 -2.58 -0.46
C ARG A 106 -8.92 -3.68 0.58
N ASP A 107 -9.65 -4.74 0.24
CA ASP A 107 -9.81 -5.93 1.07
C ASP A 107 -8.46 -6.62 1.30
N PHE A 108 -7.64 -6.73 0.25
CA PHE A 108 -6.29 -7.26 0.32
C PHE A 108 -5.38 -6.45 1.27
N LEU A 109 -5.33 -5.12 1.14
CA LEU A 109 -4.49 -4.28 2.01
C LEU A 109 -4.90 -4.37 3.48
N ASN A 110 -6.17 -4.68 3.76
CA ASN A 110 -6.69 -4.95 5.10
C ASN A 110 -6.77 -6.46 5.44
N SER A 111 -5.94 -7.28 4.81
CA SER A 111 -5.67 -8.67 5.20
C SER A 111 -4.48 -8.73 6.16
N PRO A 112 -4.53 -9.52 7.26
CA PRO A 112 -3.37 -9.73 8.13
C PRO A 112 -2.24 -10.49 7.42
N ASN A 113 -2.58 -11.35 6.47
CA ASN A 113 -1.62 -12.11 5.68
C ASN A 113 -1.19 -11.35 4.40
N LEU A 114 -0.41 -10.26 4.57
CA LEU A 114 0.13 -9.47 3.46
C LEU A 114 1.30 -10.17 2.77
N LEU A 115 2.23 -10.71 3.56
CA LEU A 115 3.42 -11.40 3.07
C LEU A 115 3.46 -12.83 3.63
N PRO A 116 2.83 -13.80 2.93
CA PRO A 116 2.83 -15.20 3.35
C PRO A 116 4.25 -15.70 3.63
N SER A 117 4.39 -16.54 4.65
CA SER A 117 5.66 -17.10 5.15
C SER A 117 6.65 -16.10 5.76
N ILE A 118 6.36 -14.78 5.71
CA ILE A 118 7.17 -13.73 6.34
C ILE A 118 6.49 -13.23 7.62
N THR A 119 5.21 -12.91 7.54
CA THR A 119 4.42 -12.34 8.65
C THR A 119 3.46 -13.38 9.22
N ASP A 120 3.14 -13.28 10.51
CA ASP A 120 2.09 -14.09 11.14
C ASP A 120 0.72 -13.73 10.56
N PRO A 121 0.00 -14.66 9.90
CA PRO A 121 -1.30 -14.38 9.30
C PRO A 121 -2.42 -14.15 10.33
N HIS A 122 -2.19 -14.42 11.62
CA HIS A 122 -3.17 -14.28 12.69
C HIS A 122 -2.97 -13.01 13.54
N ASP A 123 -1.85 -12.29 13.35
CA ASP A 123 -1.58 -11.03 14.05
C ASP A 123 -1.77 -9.84 13.11
N ALA A 124 -2.92 -9.16 13.19
CA ALA A 124 -3.19 -7.93 12.45
C ALA A 124 -2.16 -6.81 12.75
N LYS A 125 -1.47 -6.86 13.89
CA LYS A 125 -0.44 -5.89 14.25
C LYS A 125 0.96 -6.31 13.78
N ALA A 126 1.13 -7.48 13.16
CA ALA A 126 2.42 -7.99 12.71
C ALA A 126 3.12 -7.05 11.71
N THR A 127 2.33 -6.29 10.94
CA THR A 127 2.82 -5.32 9.96
C THR A 127 2.29 -3.93 10.29
N PRO A 128 2.97 -3.15 11.16
CA PRO A 128 2.66 -1.73 11.35
C PRO A 128 2.72 -1.01 10.00
N ARG A 129 1.78 -0.09 9.80
CA ARG A 129 1.59 0.60 8.53
C ARG A 129 1.42 2.10 8.68
N VAL A 130 1.86 2.84 7.66
CA VAL A 130 1.62 4.27 7.55
C VAL A 130 1.00 4.59 6.20
N TYR A 131 -0.01 5.46 6.22
CA TYR A 131 -0.63 6.02 5.03
C TYR A 131 -0.11 7.44 4.84
N LEU A 132 0.52 7.70 3.71
CA LEU A 132 1.00 9.01 3.29
C LEU A 132 0.05 9.50 2.20
N TYR A 133 -0.63 10.62 2.45
CA TYR A 133 -1.65 11.15 1.54
C TYR A 133 -1.71 12.67 1.63
N SER A 134 -2.44 13.31 0.73
CA SER A 134 -2.52 14.76 0.64
C SER A 134 -3.93 15.22 0.27
N ASP A 135 -4.30 16.43 0.69
CA ASP A 135 -5.49 17.11 0.17
C ASP A 135 -5.31 17.62 -1.26
N GLY A 136 -4.08 17.67 -1.76
CA GLY A 136 -3.73 17.96 -3.16
C GLY A 136 -3.63 16.74 -4.07
N ASP A 137 -3.88 15.52 -3.56
CA ASP A 137 -3.96 14.31 -4.39
C ASP A 137 -5.40 14.09 -4.84
N PHE A 138 -5.66 14.35 -6.11
CA PHE A 138 -6.97 14.13 -6.72
C PHE A 138 -7.16 12.67 -7.18
N VAL A 139 -6.07 11.97 -7.51
CA VAL A 139 -6.12 10.60 -8.02
C VAL A 139 -6.48 9.64 -6.90
N THR A 140 -5.90 9.84 -5.72
CA THR A 140 -6.26 9.15 -4.50
C THR A 140 -6.73 10.15 -3.47
N THR A 141 -8.04 10.37 -3.43
CA THR A 141 -8.63 11.37 -2.55
C THR A 141 -8.35 11.08 -1.08
N SER A 142 -8.20 12.14 -0.27
CA SER A 142 -8.02 12.01 1.19
C SER A 142 -9.10 11.15 1.84
N ASN A 143 -10.37 11.29 1.39
CA ASN A 143 -11.49 10.50 1.89
C ASN A 143 -11.31 8.98 1.66
N ASP A 144 -10.79 8.58 0.50
CA ASP A 144 -10.58 7.16 0.18
C ASP A 144 -9.53 6.51 1.10
N VAL A 145 -8.48 7.26 1.41
CA VAL A 145 -7.40 6.87 2.33
C VAL A 145 -7.90 6.82 3.76
N GLU A 146 -8.54 7.89 4.23
CA GLU A 146 -9.06 8.00 5.60
C GLU A 146 -10.11 6.92 5.90
N THR A 147 -11.00 6.63 4.95
CA THR A 147 -11.99 5.55 5.08
C THR A 147 -11.32 4.17 5.16
N HIS A 148 -10.28 3.94 4.34
CA HIS A 148 -9.54 2.66 4.38
C HIS A 148 -8.77 2.51 5.69
N TYR A 149 -8.12 3.59 6.15
CA TYR A 149 -7.46 3.65 7.44
C TYR A 149 -8.40 3.37 8.60
N ALA A 150 -9.59 3.99 8.63
CA ALA A 150 -10.58 3.74 9.66
C ALA A 150 -11.01 2.26 9.68
N SER A 151 -11.17 1.63 8.50
CA SER A 151 -11.40 0.19 8.38
C SER A 151 -10.22 -0.66 8.88
N ALA A 152 -8.98 -0.23 8.65
CA ALA A 152 -7.80 -0.91 9.16
C ALA A 152 -7.74 -0.86 10.69
N VAL A 153 -7.95 0.31 11.28
CA VAL A 153 -7.94 0.48 12.74
C VAL A 153 -9.06 -0.34 13.39
N SER A 154 -10.27 -0.35 12.82
CA SER A 154 -11.38 -1.16 13.36
C SER A 154 -11.15 -2.66 13.28
N LYS A 155 -10.34 -3.12 12.32
CA LYS A 155 -9.86 -4.51 12.21
C LYS A 155 -8.64 -4.82 13.10
N GLY A 156 -8.15 -3.85 13.88
CA GLY A 156 -7.08 -4.05 14.86
C GLY A 156 -5.66 -3.87 14.32
N PHE A 157 -5.48 -3.37 13.09
CA PHE A 157 -4.17 -3.08 12.52
C PHE A 157 -3.46 -1.91 13.26
N ASP A 158 -2.13 -2.00 13.42
CA ASP A 158 -1.31 -0.86 13.87
C ASP A 158 -1.08 0.07 12.68
N ALA A 159 -1.97 1.05 12.51
CA ALA A 159 -1.97 1.98 11.40
C ALA A 159 -1.79 3.42 11.87
N THR A 160 -1.07 4.23 11.09
CA THR A 160 -0.93 5.68 11.27
C THR A 160 -1.24 6.43 9.99
N LEU A 161 -1.83 7.62 10.11
CA LEU A 161 -2.09 8.54 9.00
C LEU A 161 -1.09 9.69 9.04
N GLU A 162 -0.52 10.05 7.89
CA GLU A 162 0.32 11.23 7.71
C GLU A 162 -0.21 12.05 6.53
N ARG A 163 -0.85 13.19 6.83
CA ARG A 163 -1.46 14.07 5.83
C ARG A 163 -0.53 15.21 5.42
N PHE A 164 -0.14 15.25 4.16
CA PHE A 164 0.55 16.35 3.50
C PHE A 164 -0.45 17.41 3.02
N VAL A 165 0.06 18.60 2.68
CA VAL A 165 -0.75 19.73 2.21
C VAL A 165 -0.34 20.07 0.78
N GLY A 166 -1.29 20.05 -0.15
CA GLY A 166 -1.15 20.51 -1.53
C GLY A 166 -0.23 19.67 -2.43
N SER A 167 0.40 18.62 -1.91
CA SER A 167 1.24 17.73 -2.72
C SER A 167 0.39 16.82 -3.62
N GLN A 168 0.84 16.61 -4.86
CA GLN A 168 0.16 15.80 -5.86
C GLN A 168 0.41 14.29 -5.66
N HIS A 169 -0.33 13.46 -6.37
CA HIS A 169 -0.22 12.00 -6.38
C HIS A 169 1.24 11.51 -6.47
N VAL A 170 1.68 10.71 -5.49
CA VAL A 170 3.03 10.10 -5.42
C VAL A 170 4.18 11.14 -5.40
N THR A 171 3.88 12.38 -5.00
CA THR A 171 4.89 13.46 -4.88
C THR A 171 5.13 13.91 -3.44
N HIS A 172 4.52 13.27 -2.43
CA HIS A 172 4.64 13.66 -1.02
C HIS A 172 6.09 13.73 -0.54
N MET A 173 6.92 12.74 -0.92
CA MET A 173 8.36 12.74 -0.63
C MET A 173 9.09 13.95 -1.23
N ARG A 174 8.71 14.39 -2.42
CA ARG A 174 9.34 15.55 -3.08
C ARG A 174 8.88 16.86 -2.46
N ALA A 175 7.62 16.92 -2.02
CA ALA A 175 7.03 18.11 -1.43
C ALA A 175 7.57 18.41 -0.03
N ASP A 176 7.71 17.40 0.82
CA ASP A 176 8.28 17.53 2.17
C ASP A 176 9.08 16.26 2.54
N PRO A 177 10.35 16.18 2.12
CA PRO A 177 11.20 14.99 2.34
C PRO A 177 11.40 14.68 3.81
N GLU A 178 11.56 15.70 4.66
CA GLU A 178 11.85 15.49 6.08
C GLU A 178 10.67 14.82 6.78
N ARG A 179 9.46 15.35 6.56
CA ARG A 179 8.23 14.77 7.11
C ARG A 179 7.97 13.36 6.59
N TYR A 180 8.19 13.16 5.30
CA TYR A 180 8.03 11.85 4.66
C TYR A 180 8.94 10.78 5.28
N TRP A 181 10.25 11.06 5.35
CA TRP A 181 11.19 10.10 5.92
C TRP A 181 10.99 9.92 7.41
N ARG A 182 10.56 10.95 8.15
CA ARG A 182 10.19 10.80 9.57
C ARG A 182 9.05 9.80 9.76
N ALA A 183 8.01 9.86 8.93
CA ALA A 183 6.89 8.91 8.98
C ALA A 183 7.34 7.48 8.62
N VAL A 184 8.15 7.32 7.58
CA VAL A 184 8.72 6.02 7.17
C VAL A 184 9.63 5.43 8.26
N THR A 185 10.52 6.22 8.85
CA THR A 185 11.41 5.78 9.93
C THR A 185 10.61 5.43 11.19
N SER A 186 9.56 6.18 11.50
CA SER A 186 8.69 5.91 12.64
C SER A 186 7.99 4.55 12.51
N VAL A 187 7.40 4.25 11.36
CA VAL A 187 6.72 2.94 11.15
C VAL A 187 7.73 1.79 11.14
N TRP A 188 8.93 2.01 10.59
CA TRP A 188 9.99 1.02 10.62
C TRP A 188 10.49 0.73 12.04
N THR A 189 10.60 1.76 12.87
CA THR A 189 10.99 1.61 14.28
C THR A 189 9.94 0.81 15.06
N LYS A 190 8.64 1.01 14.80
CA LYS A 190 7.58 0.15 15.35
C LYS A 190 7.79 -1.31 14.98
N ALA A 191 8.09 -1.61 13.71
CA ALA A 191 8.34 -2.98 13.26
C ALA A 191 9.53 -3.63 13.99
N LEU A 192 10.63 -2.89 14.12
CA LEU A 192 11.83 -3.34 14.85
C LEU A 192 11.54 -3.66 16.33
N GLN A 193 10.80 -2.77 17.01
CA GLN A 193 10.40 -2.99 18.40
C GLN A 193 9.56 -4.26 18.57
N ARG A 194 8.64 -4.51 17.64
CA ARG A 194 7.78 -5.71 17.68
C ARG A 194 8.55 -7.01 17.49
N SER A 195 9.58 -7.01 16.63
CA SER A 195 10.41 -8.19 16.37
C SER A 195 11.56 -8.37 17.37
N GLY A 196 11.58 -7.61 18.47
CA GLY A 196 12.66 -7.61 19.44
C GLY A 196 14.02 -7.15 18.86
N SER A 197 14.01 -6.51 17.70
CA SER A 197 15.20 -6.07 16.98
C SER A 197 15.52 -4.61 17.34
N ARG A 198 16.78 -4.29 17.63
CA ARG A 198 17.18 -2.91 17.93
C ARG A 198 17.41 -2.13 16.62
N PRO A 199 16.97 -0.87 16.51
CA PRO A 199 17.35 -0.01 15.40
C PRO A 199 18.86 0.18 15.40
N VAL A 200 19.49 -0.06 14.24
CA VAL A 200 20.86 0.34 14.01
C VAL A 200 20.81 1.79 13.59
N LEU A 201 21.15 2.70 14.51
CA LEU A 201 21.38 4.10 14.21
C LEU A 201 22.59 4.20 13.28
N SER A 202 22.37 4.10 11.96
CA SER A 202 23.33 4.62 11.00
C SER A 202 23.04 6.11 10.88
N SER A 203 23.95 6.94 11.37
CA SER A 203 24.03 8.36 11.03
C SER A 203 23.92 8.51 9.51
N LEU A 204 22.82 9.09 9.04
CA LEU A 204 22.71 9.64 7.69
C LEU A 204 23.63 10.87 7.58
#